data_AF-A0A8T3W4M2-F1
#
_entry.id   AF-A0A8T3W4M2-F1
#
_cell.length_a   1.000
_cell.length_b   1.000
_cell.length_c   1.000
_cell.angle_alpha   90.00
_cell.angle_beta   90.00
_cell.angle_gamma   90.00
#
_symmetry.space_group_name_H-M   'P 1'
#
loop_
_entity.id
_entity.type
_entity.pdbx_description
1 polymer ?
#
loop_
_entity_poly.entity_id
_entity_poly.type
_entity_poly.pdbx_seq_one_letter_code
_entity_poly.pdbx_strand_id
1 'polypeptide(L)'
;MNNYAVDFQDKRAVVVNLEDGQAQAVVNYPELKEEIALPVRYIVTSLDDRLLGTISSYLPERNRVMMRNGDQNSILIIGGNEELILKTGSRRYDIGRLSLEDLASQEAEQLKQAGFSHGYKLRSSEETGRLHYFEQDGLSRAVLALDISDYTSFLPIVIYDRIKQDIEGRTVKKQVPVKKPQKVHREVVEGNFVKFVKEHFQPRVIEGAFPYQDQEGEKERFFEYLDHGIRPVILNGPTGNGKTVLSRNYACERGLPFYFDTGSTSFRLSTAIGKFVPSPGNPTFSPGSLTLAAIHGGVYVLEEMPPIPQDELTGLNIFLETGELPLITQFGHEVVIANPNFRFVAAGNFHSNYTTNELNDALLQRFSQLKIGYPSRDNMIDILQARAPGLDYETAELITDAVEEMRPEARKFSRDLGLKGAVELAQRIIMGTTIPMRELFEDNIVNPLTTYENNIERRDGKLYTKLMDIVNKYV
;
A
#
# COMPACT_ATOMS: atom_id res chain seq x y z
N MET A 1 -9.73 -31.28 21.84
CA MET A 1 -9.05 -30.12 22.45
C MET A 1 -7.63 -30.56 22.74
N ASN A 2 -6.67 -29.97 22.04
CA ASN A 2 -5.25 -30.31 22.19
C ASN A 2 -4.75 -29.60 23.45
N ASN A 3 -4.02 -30.32 24.30
CA ASN A 3 -3.49 -29.77 25.54
C ASN A 3 -1.97 -29.67 25.44
N TYR A 4 -1.45 -28.48 25.71
CA TYR A 4 -0.03 -28.20 25.77
C TYR A 4 0.36 -27.80 27.18
N ALA A 5 1.35 -28.46 27.75
CA ALA A 5 2.00 -28.01 28.97
C ALA A 5 3.08 -26.99 28.63
N VAL A 6 3.16 -25.92 29.42
CA VAL A 6 4.22 -24.91 29.36
C VAL A 6 4.96 -24.95 30.69
N ASP A 7 6.20 -25.42 30.65
CA ASP A 7 7.08 -25.45 31.82
C ASP A 7 7.98 -24.22 31.80
N PHE A 8 7.81 -23.33 32.77
CA PHE A 8 8.64 -22.14 32.90
C PHE A 8 9.86 -22.45 33.75
N GLN A 9 11.02 -22.21 33.17
CA GLN A 9 12.33 -22.33 33.81
C GLN A 9 12.99 -20.95 33.76
N ASP A 10 13.92 -20.65 34.67
CA ASP A 10 14.46 -19.30 34.93
C ASP A 10 14.70 -18.44 33.68
N LYS A 11 15.21 -19.03 32.59
CA LYS A 11 15.52 -18.33 31.33
C LYS A 11 14.85 -18.92 30.08
N ARG A 12 13.94 -19.87 30.23
CA ARG A 12 13.25 -20.50 29.09
C ARG A 12 11.88 -21.06 29.43
N ALA A 13 10.96 -21.07 28.48
CA ALA A 13 9.75 -21.86 28.55
C ALA A 13 9.82 -22.99 27.54
N VAL A 14 9.41 -24.18 27.94
CA VAL A 14 9.30 -25.34 27.05
C VAL A 14 7.82 -25.70 26.89
N VAL A 15 7.38 -25.78 25.64
CA VAL A 15 6.00 -26.15 25.29
C VAL A 15 5.99 -27.62 24.88
N VAL A 16 5.18 -28.44 25.55
CA VAL A 16 5.08 -29.88 25.34
C VAL A 16 3.64 -30.25 25.00
N ASN A 17 3.45 -30.98 23.90
CA ASN A 17 2.14 -31.57 23.59
C ASN A 17 1.89 -32.75 24.53
N LEU A 18 0.77 -32.72 25.26
CA LEU A 18 0.44 -33.76 26.24
C LEU A 18 -0.06 -35.07 25.62
N GLU A 19 -0.47 -35.06 24.35
CA GLU A 19 -0.98 -36.27 23.67
C GLU A 19 0.15 -37.22 23.25
N ASP A 20 1.25 -36.67 22.71
CA ASP A 20 2.39 -37.43 22.19
C ASP A 20 3.66 -37.28 23.05
N GLY A 21 3.65 -36.38 24.04
CA GLY A 21 4.78 -36.08 24.92
C GLY A 21 5.93 -35.34 24.25
N GLN A 22 5.79 -34.91 22.99
CA GLN A 22 6.85 -34.24 22.25
C GLN A 22 6.89 -32.74 22.54
N ALA A 23 8.08 -32.20 22.79
CA ALA A 23 8.22 -30.75 22.91
C ALA A 23 8.18 -30.08 21.54
N GLN A 24 7.40 -29.01 21.47
CA GLN A 24 6.99 -28.37 20.24
C GLN A 24 7.75 -27.05 20.02
N ALA A 25 8.05 -26.32 21.10
CA ALA A 25 8.82 -25.07 21.04
C ALA A 25 9.54 -24.78 22.36
N VAL A 26 10.63 -24.01 22.26
CA VAL A 26 11.38 -23.41 23.35
C VAL A 26 11.39 -21.91 23.15
N VAL A 27 11.00 -21.15 24.17
CA VAL A 27 11.08 -19.69 24.15
C VAL A 27 12.16 -19.24 25.12
N ASN A 28 13.19 -18.57 24.60
CA ASN A 28 14.29 -18.07 25.42
C ASN A 28 13.98 -16.66 25.94
N TYR A 29 13.96 -16.52 27.27
CA TYR A 29 13.77 -15.27 27.98
C TYR A 29 15.14 -14.66 28.31
N PRO A 30 15.59 -13.59 27.63
CA PRO A 30 16.75 -12.87 28.09
C PRO A 30 16.50 -12.35 29.50
N GLU A 31 17.54 -12.37 30.31
CA GLU A 31 17.49 -11.83 31.67
C GLU A 31 17.16 -10.34 31.62
N LEU A 32 16.00 -10.00 32.19
CA LEU A 32 15.62 -8.61 32.41
C LEU A 32 16.38 -8.13 33.64
N LYS A 33 17.17 -7.08 33.51
CA LYS A 33 17.93 -6.47 34.63
C LYS A 33 17.03 -5.54 35.44
N GLU A 34 17.57 -4.95 36.51
CA GLU A 34 16.89 -3.91 37.33
C GLU A 34 16.36 -2.74 36.49
N GLU A 35 17.03 -2.49 35.35
CA GLU A 35 16.61 -1.53 34.34
C GLU A 35 16.29 -2.25 33.02
N ILE A 36 15.08 -2.02 32.50
CA ILE A 36 14.60 -2.67 31.28
C ILE A 36 14.71 -1.71 30.10
N ALA A 37 15.43 -2.13 29.05
CA ALA A 37 15.51 -1.44 27.77
C ALA A 37 14.57 -2.07 26.74
N LEU A 38 13.78 -1.24 26.06
CA LEU A 38 12.84 -1.68 25.02
C LEU A 38 13.37 -1.46 23.60
N PRO A 39 12.90 -2.24 22.60
CA PRO A 39 12.01 -3.40 22.74
C PRO A 39 12.76 -4.63 23.26
N VAL A 40 12.09 -5.44 24.07
CA VAL A 40 12.63 -6.75 24.48
C VAL A 40 12.32 -7.77 23.39
N ARG A 41 13.32 -8.56 22.99
CA ARG A 41 13.18 -9.62 21.97
C ARG A 41 13.43 -10.99 22.57
N TYR A 42 12.52 -11.90 22.29
CA TYR A 42 12.56 -13.31 22.65
C TYR A 42 12.69 -14.15 21.38
N ILE A 43 13.52 -15.19 21.44
CA ILE A 43 13.74 -16.10 20.31
C ILE A 43 12.98 -17.39 20.61
N VAL A 44 12.21 -17.85 19.62
CA VAL A 44 11.46 -19.11 19.68
C VAL A 44 12.14 -20.12 18.76
N THR A 45 12.61 -21.22 19.32
CA THR A 45 13.28 -22.31 18.60
C THR A 45 12.54 -23.63 18.83
N SER A 46 12.72 -24.60 17.94
CA SER A 46 12.37 -25.99 18.21
C SER A 46 13.46 -26.65 19.08
N LEU A 47 13.25 -27.91 19.49
CA LEU A 47 14.22 -28.68 20.29
C LEU A 47 15.54 -28.97 19.55
N ASP A 48 15.54 -28.95 18.21
CA ASP A 48 16.73 -29.08 17.34
C ASP A 48 17.35 -27.71 16.99
N ASP A 49 17.09 -26.67 17.79
CA ASP A 49 17.62 -25.31 17.65
C ASP A 49 17.26 -24.59 16.33
N ARG A 50 16.28 -25.09 15.56
CA ARG A 50 15.77 -24.37 14.39
C ARG A 50 14.95 -23.16 14.85
N LEU A 51 15.25 -21.99 14.29
CA LEU A 51 14.48 -20.78 14.52
C LEU A 51 13.05 -20.96 13.99
N LEU A 52 12.08 -20.94 14.90
CA LEU A 52 10.66 -20.90 14.56
C LEU A 52 10.22 -19.44 14.41
N GLY A 53 10.70 -18.55 15.30
CA GLY A 53 10.23 -17.18 15.30
C GLY A 53 10.86 -16.24 16.31
N THR A 54 10.37 -15.01 16.33
CA THR A 54 10.74 -14.02 17.36
C THR A 54 9.51 -13.35 17.94
N ILE A 55 9.55 -13.06 19.23
CA ILE A 55 8.52 -12.30 19.95
C ILE A 55 9.17 -10.99 20.40
N SER A 56 8.62 -9.86 19.98
CA SER A 56 9.09 -8.52 20.33
C SER A 56 8.03 -7.80 21.16
N SER A 57 8.39 -7.37 22.36
CA SER A 57 7.50 -6.64 23.26
C SER A 57 7.89 -5.17 23.38
N TYR A 58 6.87 -4.31 23.35
CA TYR A 58 6.97 -2.86 23.56
C TYR A 58 6.08 -2.45 24.75
N LEU A 59 6.64 -2.04 25.90
CA LEU A 59 5.88 -1.54 27.06
C LEU A 59 6.66 -0.42 27.78
N PRO A 60 6.15 0.83 27.94
CA PRO A 60 4.83 1.17 28.51
C PRO A 60 4.08 2.32 27.80
N GLU A 61 4.23 2.50 26.48
CA GLU A 61 3.42 3.50 25.73
C GLU A 61 2.62 2.93 24.55
N ARG A 62 2.94 1.71 24.09
CA ARG A 62 2.38 1.14 22.86
C ARG A 62 1.56 -0.13 23.04
N ASN A 63 1.55 -0.72 24.25
CA ASN A 63 0.67 -1.82 24.63
C ASN A 63 0.58 -2.97 23.61
N ARG A 64 1.72 -3.42 23.05
CA ARG A 64 1.74 -4.44 21.99
C ARG A 64 2.87 -5.45 22.17
N VAL A 65 2.53 -6.73 22.01
CA VAL A 65 3.49 -7.84 21.85
C VAL A 65 3.33 -8.39 20.43
N MET A 66 4.40 -8.31 19.64
CA MET A 66 4.44 -8.83 18.27
C MET A 66 5.12 -10.18 18.25
N MET A 67 4.63 -11.08 17.42
CA MET A 67 5.27 -12.36 17.16
C MET A 67 5.34 -12.63 15.67
N ARG A 68 6.48 -13.13 15.23
CA ARG A 68 6.69 -13.62 13.86
C ARG A 68 7.09 -15.08 13.93
N ASN A 69 6.35 -15.95 13.27
CA ASN A 69 6.66 -17.37 13.11
C ASN A 69 6.59 -17.73 11.62
N GLY A 70 7.72 -17.99 10.98
CA GLY A 70 7.79 -18.12 9.51
C GLY A 70 7.19 -16.88 8.79
N ASP A 71 6.14 -17.12 7.99
CA ASP A 71 5.39 -16.11 7.25
C ASP A 71 4.19 -15.53 8.02
N GLN A 72 3.88 -16.08 9.19
CA GLN A 72 2.77 -15.63 10.03
C GLN A 72 3.21 -14.56 11.01
N ASN A 73 2.38 -13.52 11.13
CA ASN A 73 2.53 -12.47 12.13
C ASN A 73 1.32 -12.46 13.05
N SER A 74 1.59 -12.38 14.35
CA SER A 74 0.57 -12.23 15.39
C SER A 74 0.86 -10.99 16.23
N ILE A 75 -0.20 -10.30 16.66
CA ILE A 75 -0.10 -9.09 17.48
C ILE A 75 -1.08 -9.21 18.63
N LEU A 76 -0.55 -9.23 19.86
CA LEU A 76 -1.33 -9.03 21.08
C LEU A 76 -1.40 -7.53 21.37
N ILE A 77 -2.61 -7.01 21.54
CA ILE A 77 -2.93 -5.63 21.86
C ILE A 77 -3.48 -5.58 23.28
N ILE A 78 -2.97 -4.65 24.10
CA ILE A 78 -3.37 -4.47 25.51
C ILE A 78 -4.14 -3.13 25.63
N GLY A 79 -5.43 -3.21 25.91
CA GLY A 79 -6.31 -2.06 26.12
C GLY A 79 -6.10 -1.39 27.47
N GLY A 80 -6.71 -0.22 27.67
CA GLY A 80 -6.57 0.58 28.89
C GLY A 80 -7.08 -0.09 30.18
N ASN A 81 -8.00 -1.05 30.06
CA ASN A 81 -8.58 -1.80 31.18
C ASN A 81 -8.06 -3.26 31.23
N GLU A 82 -6.80 -3.51 30.84
CA GLU A 82 -6.24 -4.86 30.67
C GLU A 82 -7.00 -5.74 29.65
N GLU A 83 -7.75 -5.12 28.73
CA GLU A 83 -8.41 -5.85 27.64
C GLU A 83 -7.35 -6.42 26.70
N LEU A 84 -7.34 -7.73 26.49
CA LEU A 84 -6.35 -8.39 25.66
C LEU A 84 -6.99 -8.83 24.35
N ILE A 85 -6.41 -8.40 23.21
CA ILE A 85 -6.86 -8.81 21.87
C ILE A 85 -5.68 -9.39 21.12
N LEU A 86 -5.79 -10.63 20.68
CA LEU A 86 -4.81 -11.29 19.83
C LEU A 86 -5.30 -11.33 18.38
N LYS A 87 -4.51 -10.79 17.46
CA LYS A 87 -4.74 -10.88 16.01
C LYS A 87 -3.68 -11.79 15.40
N THR A 88 -4.10 -12.81 14.66
CA THR A 88 -3.19 -13.72 13.94
C THR A 88 -3.78 -14.02 12.55
N GLY A 89 -3.07 -13.62 11.50
CA GLY A 89 -3.61 -13.63 10.13
C GLY A 89 -4.94 -12.85 10.03
N SER A 90 -6.00 -13.50 9.52
CA SER A 90 -7.36 -12.94 9.46
C SER A 90 -8.18 -13.16 10.74
N ARG A 91 -7.67 -13.90 11.73
CA ARG A 91 -8.39 -14.25 12.95
C ARG A 91 -8.15 -13.22 14.05
N ARG A 92 -9.20 -12.96 14.82
CA ARG A 92 -9.18 -12.12 16.01
C ARG A 92 -9.70 -12.94 17.19
N TYR A 93 -8.97 -12.90 18.30
CA TYR A 93 -9.34 -13.49 19.57
C TYR A 93 -9.44 -12.39 20.62
N ASP A 94 -10.62 -12.26 21.22
CA ASP A 94 -10.79 -11.48 22.44
C ASP A 94 -10.44 -12.39 23.63
N ILE A 95 -9.60 -11.88 24.53
CA ILE A 95 -9.00 -12.65 25.62
C ILE A 95 -9.54 -12.09 26.93
N GLY A 96 -10.31 -12.91 27.63
CA GLY A 96 -10.84 -12.60 28.95
C GLY A 96 -10.01 -13.23 30.06
N ARG A 97 -10.01 -12.62 31.24
CA ARG A 97 -9.48 -13.26 32.45
C ARG A 97 -10.42 -14.39 32.88
N LEU A 98 -9.84 -15.48 33.37
CA LEU A 98 -10.56 -16.61 33.95
C LEU A 98 -10.37 -16.59 35.47
N SER A 99 -11.48 -16.63 36.20
CA SER A 99 -11.52 -16.78 37.66
C SER A 99 -12.12 -18.13 38.04
N LEU A 100 -11.84 -18.61 39.26
CA LEU A 100 -12.43 -19.86 39.77
C LEU A 100 -13.96 -19.78 39.89
N GLU A 101 -14.50 -18.57 40.03
CA GLU A 101 -15.94 -18.30 40.10
C GLU A 101 -16.63 -18.48 38.74
N ASP A 102 -15.87 -18.42 37.64
CA ASP A 102 -16.36 -18.65 36.29
C ASP A 102 -16.48 -20.16 35.95
N LEU A 103 -16.10 -21.06 36.86
CA LEU A 103 -15.97 -22.50 36.61
C LEU A 103 -16.97 -23.33 37.42
N ALA A 104 -17.26 -24.54 36.95
CA ALA A 104 -18.11 -25.48 37.68
C ALA A 104 -17.48 -25.88 39.02
N SER A 105 -18.27 -26.06 40.08
CA SER A 105 -17.76 -26.26 41.45
C SER A 105 -16.72 -27.37 41.59
N GLN A 106 -16.90 -28.49 40.87
CA GLN A 106 -15.96 -29.61 40.87
C GLN A 106 -14.64 -29.29 40.15
N GLU A 107 -14.71 -28.56 39.03
CA GLU A 107 -13.53 -28.10 38.26
C GLU A 107 -12.74 -27.05 39.05
N ALA A 108 -13.45 -26.10 39.67
CA ALA A 108 -12.86 -25.06 40.51
C ALA A 108 -12.13 -25.67 41.73
N GLU A 109 -12.71 -26.68 42.37
CA GLU A 109 -12.09 -27.37 43.51
C GLU A 109 -10.83 -28.14 43.11
N GLN A 110 -10.84 -28.81 41.95
CA GLN A 110 -9.67 -29.49 41.39
C GLN A 110 -8.54 -28.51 41.04
N LEU A 111 -8.85 -27.42 40.34
CA LEU A 111 -7.88 -26.39 39.99
C LEU A 111 -7.28 -25.72 41.23
N LYS A 112 -8.12 -25.47 42.25
CA LYS A 112 -7.67 -24.91 43.53
C LYS A 112 -6.72 -25.86 44.27
N GLN A 113 -7.00 -27.17 44.28
CA GLN A 113 -6.10 -28.17 44.87
C GLN A 113 -4.78 -28.29 44.10
N ALA A 114 -4.80 -28.04 42.78
CA ALA A 114 -3.63 -28.06 41.91
C ALA A 114 -2.78 -26.77 41.94
N GLY A 115 -3.12 -25.79 42.79
CA GLY A 115 -2.36 -24.54 42.91
C GLY A 115 -2.62 -23.53 41.78
N PHE A 116 -3.83 -23.49 41.22
CA PHE A 116 -4.21 -22.49 40.21
C PHE A 116 -4.00 -21.06 40.71
N SER A 117 -3.30 -20.24 39.90
CA SER A 117 -3.05 -18.82 40.19
C SER A 117 -4.02 -17.91 39.44
N HIS A 118 -4.03 -18.01 38.11
CA HIS A 118 -4.91 -17.27 37.22
C HIS A 118 -5.01 -17.94 35.84
N GLY A 119 -5.91 -17.47 34.99
CA GLY A 119 -6.01 -17.97 33.63
C GLY A 119 -6.61 -16.97 32.65
N TYR A 120 -6.63 -17.39 31.39
CA TYR A 120 -7.21 -16.65 30.28
C TYR A 120 -8.15 -17.56 29.48
N LYS A 121 -9.29 -17.00 29.07
CA LYS A 121 -10.23 -17.61 28.11
C LYS A 121 -10.14 -16.91 26.76
N LEU A 122 -10.12 -17.70 25.69
CA LEU A 122 -9.87 -17.24 24.33
C LEU A 122 -11.16 -17.34 23.51
N ARG A 123 -11.61 -16.24 22.88
CA ARG A 123 -12.87 -16.22 22.12
C ARG A 123 -12.70 -15.57 20.76
N SER A 124 -13.10 -16.25 19.68
CA SER A 124 -13.25 -15.62 18.35
C SER A 124 -14.71 -15.34 18.00
N SER A 125 -15.60 -16.26 18.37
CA SER A 125 -17.07 -16.19 18.24
C SER A 125 -17.72 -17.02 19.34
N GLU A 126 -17.11 -18.17 19.63
CA GLU A 126 -17.29 -18.99 20.82
C GLU A 126 -15.94 -19.14 21.54
N GLU A 127 -15.93 -19.83 22.69
CA GLU A 127 -14.70 -20.16 23.39
C GLU A 127 -13.89 -21.17 22.57
N THR A 128 -12.61 -20.84 22.32
CA THR A 128 -11.70 -21.61 21.44
C THR A 128 -10.50 -22.18 22.19
N GLY A 129 -10.35 -21.82 23.46
CA GLY A 129 -9.29 -22.31 24.31
C GLY A 129 -9.21 -21.65 25.69
N ARG A 130 -8.47 -22.29 26.58
CA ARG A 130 -8.16 -21.82 27.94
C ARG A 130 -6.67 -21.96 28.23
N LEU A 131 -6.12 -20.97 28.91
CA LEU A 131 -4.76 -21.00 29.44
C LEU A 131 -4.85 -20.89 30.96
N HIS A 132 -4.40 -21.92 31.68
CA HIS A 132 -4.40 -21.95 33.14
C HIS A 132 -2.98 -21.89 33.65
N TYR A 133 -2.70 -21.00 34.59
CA TYR A 133 -1.43 -20.90 35.29
C TYR A 133 -1.53 -21.52 36.67
N PHE A 134 -0.44 -22.14 37.09
CA PHE A 134 -0.30 -22.84 38.36
C PHE A 134 1.01 -22.42 39.01
N GLU A 135 0.97 -22.18 40.32
CA GLU A 135 2.14 -21.87 41.13
C GLU A 135 2.19 -22.81 42.33
N GLN A 136 3.26 -23.59 42.42
CA GLN A 136 3.46 -24.53 43.53
C GLN A 136 4.95 -24.67 43.84
N ASP A 137 5.32 -24.57 45.12
CA ASP A 137 6.71 -24.72 45.60
C ASP A 137 7.75 -23.85 44.86
N GLY A 138 7.34 -22.67 44.40
CA GLY A 138 8.19 -21.73 43.65
C GLY A 138 8.36 -22.05 42.16
N LEU A 139 7.68 -23.09 41.64
CA LEU A 139 7.63 -23.41 40.22
C LEU A 139 6.36 -22.84 39.59
N SER A 140 6.50 -22.18 38.44
CA SER A 140 5.39 -21.69 37.63
C SER A 140 5.19 -22.59 36.41
N ARG A 141 3.95 -23.01 36.18
CA ARG A 141 3.55 -23.83 35.03
C ARG A 141 2.27 -23.31 34.43
N ALA A 142 2.07 -23.59 33.14
CA ALA A 142 0.78 -23.36 32.52
C ALA A 142 0.31 -24.55 31.68
N VAL A 143 -1.00 -24.65 31.51
CA VAL A 143 -1.66 -25.59 30.61
C VAL A 143 -2.52 -24.81 29.63
N LEU A 144 -2.21 -24.96 28.35
CA LEU A 144 -2.93 -24.37 27.22
C LEU A 144 -3.79 -25.44 26.55
N ALA A 145 -5.11 -25.33 26.71
CA ALA A 145 -6.09 -26.17 26.06
C ALA A 145 -6.68 -25.43 24.86
N LEU A 146 -6.58 -25.98 23.65
CA LEU A 146 -7.03 -25.35 22.41
C LEU A 146 -7.95 -26.27 21.60
N ASP A 147 -8.95 -25.68 20.96
CA ASP A 147 -9.76 -26.38 19.94
C ASP A 147 -9.11 -26.39 18.57
N ILE A 148 -8.03 -25.62 18.39
CA ILE A 148 -7.21 -25.56 17.18
C ILE A 148 -5.79 -26.06 17.43
N SER A 149 -5.15 -26.61 16.40
CA SER A 149 -3.85 -27.28 16.51
C SER A 149 -2.62 -26.36 16.46
N ASP A 150 -2.80 -25.04 16.33
CA ASP A 150 -1.69 -24.08 16.26
C ASP A 150 -1.50 -23.33 17.58
N TYR A 151 -0.70 -23.91 18.48
CA TYR A 151 -0.34 -23.28 19.75
C TYR A 151 0.58 -22.05 19.57
N THR A 152 1.26 -21.92 18.42
CA THR A 152 2.29 -20.87 18.22
C THR A 152 1.67 -19.47 18.18
N SER A 153 0.47 -19.35 17.64
CA SER A 153 -0.32 -18.11 17.64
C SER A 153 -0.60 -17.56 19.05
N PHE A 154 -0.52 -18.38 20.10
CA PHE A 154 -0.86 -18.01 21.48
C PHE A 154 0.35 -17.77 22.39
N LEU A 155 1.57 -17.99 21.89
CA LEU A 155 2.79 -17.65 22.62
C LEU A 155 2.87 -16.17 23.05
N PRO A 156 2.35 -15.16 22.32
CA PRO A 156 2.39 -13.77 22.79
C PRO A 156 1.72 -13.54 24.15
N ILE A 157 0.68 -14.33 24.47
CA ILE A 157 -0.04 -14.27 25.75
C ILE A 157 0.82 -14.85 26.86
N VAL A 158 1.48 -15.98 26.59
CA VAL A 158 2.43 -16.64 27.50
C VAL A 158 3.57 -15.69 27.87
N ILE A 159 4.12 -14.99 26.88
CA ILE A 159 5.20 -14.01 27.09
C ILE A 159 4.70 -12.76 27.80
N TYR A 160 3.50 -12.27 27.46
CA TYR A 160 2.94 -11.09 28.11
C TYR A 160 2.85 -11.26 29.62
N ASP A 161 2.35 -12.40 30.07
CA ASP A 161 2.21 -12.72 31.49
C ASP A 161 3.57 -12.73 32.20
N ARG A 162 4.57 -13.38 31.57
CA ARG A 162 5.94 -13.39 32.08
C ARG A 162 6.55 -11.98 32.16
N ILE A 163 6.38 -11.18 31.11
CA ILE A 163 6.88 -9.80 31.07
C ILE A 163 6.20 -8.93 32.12
N LYS A 164 4.89 -9.10 32.34
CA LYS A 164 4.15 -8.34 33.35
C LYS A 164 4.75 -8.58 34.74
N GLN A 165 4.95 -9.85 35.11
CA GLN A 165 5.60 -10.22 36.36
C GLN A 165 7.03 -9.68 36.46
N ASP A 166 7.82 -9.79 35.39
CA ASP A 166 9.22 -9.33 35.40
C ASP A 166 9.37 -7.80 35.40
N ILE A 167 8.38 -7.04 34.90
CA ILE A 167 8.38 -5.57 34.90
C ILE A 167 7.87 -5.00 36.22
N GLU A 168 7.00 -5.71 36.95
CA GLU A 168 6.46 -5.25 38.24
C GLU A 168 7.61 -4.86 39.20
N GLY A 169 7.68 -3.56 39.54
CA GLY A 169 8.71 -3.00 40.41
C GLY A 169 10.01 -2.53 39.72
N ARG A 170 10.13 -2.59 38.38
CA ARG A 170 11.34 -2.20 37.64
C ARG A 170 11.18 -0.90 36.85
N THR A 171 12.29 -0.18 36.67
CA THR A 171 12.29 1.08 35.89
C THR A 171 12.49 0.79 34.41
N VAL A 172 11.56 1.24 33.58
CA VAL A 172 11.64 1.09 32.12
C VAL A 172 12.33 2.32 31.52
N LYS A 173 13.51 2.13 30.89
CA LYS A 173 14.14 3.18 30.10
C LYS A 173 13.79 3.03 28.63
N LYS A 174 13.20 4.09 28.07
CA LYS A 174 13.02 4.27 26.63
C LYS A 174 14.39 4.44 25.97
N GLN A 175 15.02 3.35 25.56
CA GLN A 175 16.14 3.40 24.63
C GLN A 175 15.70 2.89 23.25
N VAL A 176 14.85 3.69 22.61
CA VAL A 176 14.96 3.85 21.17
C VAL A 176 14.89 5.34 20.93
N PRO A 177 16.02 6.05 20.71
CA PRO A 177 15.94 7.11 19.73
C PRO A 177 15.46 6.38 18.48
N VAL A 178 14.22 6.63 18.05
CA VAL A 178 13.95 6.50 16.63
C VAL A 178 14.93 7.49 16.05
N LYS A 179 16.10 7.00 15.61
CA LYS A 179 16.88 7.75 14.66
C LYS A 179 15.84 8.02 13.57
N LYS A 180 15.39 9.29 13.46
CA LYS A 180 14.83 9.77 12.19
C LYS A 180 15.72 9.11 11.15
N PRO A 181 15.16 8.36 10.17
CA PRO A 181 15.97 7.61 9.21
C PRO A 181 17.16 8.48 8.90
N GLN A 182 18.36 8.04 9.31
CA GLN A 182 19.54 8.85 9.10
C GLN A 182 19.58 8.97 7.59
N LYS A 183 19.20 10.15 7.05
CA LYS A 183 19.60 10.53 5.71
C LYS A 183 21.09 10.32 5.78
N VAL A 184 21.58 9.27 5.12
CA VAL A 184 23.01 9.08 4.95
C VAL A 184 23.42 10.34 4.22
N HIS A 185 23.94 11.32 4.96
CA HIS A 185 24.52 12.51 4.36
C HIS A 185 25.81 12.00 3.73
N ARG A 186 25.69 11.43 2.54
CA ARG A 186 26.80 11.43 1.62
C ARG A 186 27.01 12.91 1.32
N GLU A 187 28.23 13.40 1.50
CA GLU A 187 28.62 14.65 0.84
C GLU A 187 28.52 14.37 -0.66
N VAL A 188 27.35 14.64 -1.23
CA VAL A 188 27.13 14.52 -2.66
C VAL A 188 27.79 15.74 -3.26
N VAL A 189 29.06 15.60 -3.64
CA VAL A 189 29.71 16.59 -4.49
C VAL A 189 28.94 16.59 -5.80
N GLU A 190 28.38 17.74 -6.14
CA GLU A 190 27.62 17.91 -7.38
C GLU A 190 28.52 17.62 -8.59
N GLY A 191 28.19 16.55 -9.32
CA GLY A 191 28.92 16.10 -10.51
C GLY A 191 28.87 17.09 -11.67
N ASN A 192 29.80 16.96 -12.61
CA ASN A 192 29.89 17.86 -13.77
C ASN A 192 28.67 17.73 -14.67
N PHE A 193 28.09 16.52 -14.78
CA PHE A 193 26.87 16.32 -15.55
C PHE A 193 25.68 17.05 -14.92
N VAL A 194 25.54 17.05 -13.60
CA VAL A 194 24.44 17.77 -12.92
C VAL A 194 24.53 19.27 -13.19
N LYS A 195 25.75 19.84 -13.12
CA LYS A 195 25.99 21.25 -13.46
C LYS A 195 25.66 21.55 -14.92
N PHE A 196 26.13 20.70 -15.83
CA PHE A 196 25.82 20.79 -17.25
C PHE A 196 24.31 20.80 -17.50
N VAL A 197 23.56 19.89 -16.85
CA VAL A 197 22.10 19.84 -16.97
C VAL A 197 21.44 21.12 -16.48
N LYS A 198 21.81 21.61 -15.28
CA LYS A 198 21.23 22.84 -14.71
C LYS A 198 21.51 24.10 -15.55
N GLU A 199 22.64 24.15 -16.24
CA GLU A 199 23.01 25.27 -17.10
C GLU A 199 22.29 25.23 -18.45
N HIS A 200 22.10 24.05 -19.04
CA HIS A 200 21.62 23.91 -20.42
C HIS A 200 20.15 23.50 -20.55
N PHE A 201 19.54 22.98 -19.48
CA PHE A 201 18.17 22.48 -19.48
C PHE A 201 17.36 23.19 -18.39
N GLN A 202 16.32 23.89 -18.82
CA GLN A 202 15.44 24.60 -17.89
C GLN A 202 14.43 23.64 -17.25
N PRO A 203 14.10 23.81 -15.96
CA PRO A 203 13.05 23.03 -15.32
C PRO A 203 11.70 23.27 -16.00
N ARG A 204 10.97 22.19 -16.30
CA ARG A 204 9.65 22.27 -16.91
C ARG A 204 8.56 22.46 -15.84
N VAL A 205 8.39 23.67 -15.34
CA VAL A 205 7.28 23.98 -14.43
C VAL A 205 5.99 24.13 -15.24
N ILE A 206 4.91 23.53 -14.77
CA ILE A 206 3.58 23.68 -15.39
C ILE A 206 2.76 24.68 -14.57
N GLU A 207 2.10 25.59 -15.27
CA GLU A 207 1.17 26.57 -14.68
C GLU A 207 -0.26 26.26 -15.16
N GLY A 208 -1.25 26.60 -14.33
CA GLY A 208 -2.66 26.47 -14.71
C GLY A 208 -3.12 25.02 -14.90
N ALA A 209 -2.52 24.06 -14.19
CA ALA A 209 -3.06 22.70 -14.20
C ALA A 209 -4.48 22.70 -13.63
N PHE A 210 -5.37 21.96 -14.27
CA PHE A 210 -6.75 21.86 -13.82
C PHE A 210 -6.82 21.27 -12.41
N PRO A 211 -7.61 21.84 -11.49
CA PRO A 211 -7.73 21.32 -10.14
C PRO A 211 -8.33 19.91 -10.18
N TYR A 212 -7.72 18.97 -9.46
CA TYR A 212 -8.33 17.66 -9.27
C TYR A 212 -9.44 17.78 -8.23
N GLN A 213 -10.65 17.36 -8.61
CA GLN A 213 -11.79 17.27 -7.70
C GLN A 213 -11.64 16.03 -6.84
N ASP A 214 -11.36 16.22 -5.54
CA ASP A 214 -11.22 15.11 -4.61
C ASP A 214 -12.57 14.42 -4.39
N GLN A 215 -12.59 13.09 -4.45
CA GLN A 215 -13.83 12.33 -4.37
C GLN A 215 -14.01 11.73 -2.97
N GLU A 216 -13.07 10.87 -2.58
CA GLU A 216 -13.10 10.08 -1.34
C GLU A 216 -11.79 10.25 -0.54
N GLY A 217 -11.11 11.39 -0.69
CA GLY A 217 -9.84 11.70 -0.01
C GLY A 217 -8.61 11.13 -0.71
N GLU A 218 -8.74 10.67 -1.96
CA GLU A 218 -7.60 10.15 -2.72
C GLU A 218 -6.61 11.24 -3.09
N LYS A 219 -7.06 12.49 -3.30
CA LYS A 219 -6.16 13.63 -3.55
C LYS A 219 -5.32 13.91 -2.33
N GLU A 220 -5.95 14.08 -1.16
CA GLU A 220 -5.24 14.34 0.10
C GLU A 220 -4.22 13.24 0.39
N ARG A 221 -4.61 11.98 0.24
CA ARG A 221 -3.72 10.83 0.45
C ARG A 221 -2.57 10.79 -0.56
N PHE A 222 -2.82 11.12 -1.83
CA PHE A 222 -1.78 11.22 -2.85
C PHE A 222 -0.77 12.32 -2.53
N PHE A 223 -1.26 13.48 -2.12
CA PHE A 223 -0.44 14.64 -1.76
C PHE A 223 0.41 14.33 -0.53
N GLU A 224 -0.18 13.77 0.52
CA GLU A 224 0.52 13.32 1.73
C GLU A 224 1.65 12.33 1.40
N TYR A 225 1.36 11.32 0.58
CA TYR A 225 2.36 10.31 0.20
C TYR A 225 3.54 10.92 -0.56
N LEU A 226 3.26 11.84 -1.48
CA LEU A 226 4.31 12.52 -2.22
C LEU A 226 5.04 13.53 -1.33
N ASP A 227 4.37 14.37 -0.56
CA ASP A 227 5.01 15.38 0.30
C ASP A 227 6.01 14.75 1.28
N HIS A 228 5.66 13.59 1.85
CA HIS A 228 6.55 12.85 2.75
C HIS A 228 7.62 11.99 2.06
N GLY A 229 7.50 11.78 0.74
CA GLY A 229 8.60 11.33 -0.14
C GLY A 229 9.22 9.98 0.22
N ILE A 230 8.51 9.11 0.95
CA ILE A 230 9.06 7.84 1.46
C ILE A 230 9.13 6.78 0.35
N ARG A 231 8.12 6.75 -0.54
CA ARG A 231 8.02 5.79 -1.64
C ARG A 231 7.40 6.42 -2.88
N PRO A 232 7.78 5.96 -4.08
CA PRO A 232 7.02 6.16 -5.31
C PRO A 232 5.54 5.77 -5.15
N VAL A 233 4.66 6.38 -5.94
CA VAL A 233 3.21 6.10 -5.89
C VAL A 233 2.71 5.50 -7.21
N ILE A 234 1.91 4.44 -7.13
CA ILE A 234 1.11 3.91 -8.24
C ILE A 234 -0.31 4.46 -8.15
N LEU A 235 -0.77 5.09 -9.24
CA LEU A 235 -2.17 5.42 -9.48
C LEU A 235 -2.79 4.32 -10.35
N ASN A 236 -3.64 3.49 -9.74
CA ASN A 236 -4.32 2.38 -10.39
C ASN A 236 -5.80 2.71 -10.65
N GLY A 237 -6.25 2.64 -11.89
CA GLY A 237 -7.67 2.78 -12.21
C GLY A 237 -7.96 2.81 -13.71
N PRO A 238 -9.25 2.78 -14.09
CA PRO A 238 -9.68 2.72 -15.49
C PRO A 238 -9.29 3.98 -16.27
N THR A 239 -9.39 3.94 -17.59
CA THR A 239 -9.04 5.09 -18.44
C THR A 239 -9.98 6.29 -18.21
N GLY A 240 -9.47 7.50 -18.40
CA GLY A 240 -10.30 8.73 -18.33
C GLY A 240 -10.89 9.05 -16.96
N ASN A 241 -10.25 8.63 -15.87
CA ASN A 241 -10.70 8.83 -14.49
C ASN A 241 -9.91 9.90 -13.70
N GLY A 242 -9.00 10.64 -14.34
CA GLY A 242 -8.29 11.76 -13.72
C GLY A 242 -6.89 11.49 -13.15
N LYS A 243 -6.32 10.29 -13.29
CA LYS A 243 -4.93 9.98 -12.82
C LYS A 243 -3.89 11.03 -13.26
N THR A 244 -3.86 11.36 -14.55
CA THR A 244 -2.94 12.36 -15.10
C THR A 244 -3.22 13.77 -14.58
N VAL A 245 -4.50 14.11 -14.39
CA VAL A 245 -4.93 15.40 -13.85
C VAL A 245 -4.44 15.53 -12.41
N LEU A 246 -4.59 14.48 -11.60
CA LEU A 246 -4.10 14.44 -10.22
C LEU A 246 -2.59 14.68 -10.13
N SER A 247 -1.78 14.00 -10.95
CA SER A 247 -0.32 14.18 -10.96
C SER A 247 0.10 15.59 -11.40
N ARG A 248 -0.57 16.16 -12.41
CA ARG A 248 -0.30 17.55 -12.86
C ARG A 248 -0.75 18.58 -11.82
N ASN A 249 -1.90 18.35 -11.20
CA ASN A 249 -2.43 19.21 -10.15
C ASN A 249 -1.45 19.25 -8.96
N TYR A 250 -0.93 18.11 -8.51
CA TYR A 250 0.11 18.07 -7.47
C TYR A 250 1.36 18.89 -7.86
N ALA A 251 1.92 18.67 -9.07
CA ALA A 251 3.10 19.40 -9.50
C ALA A 251 2.87 20.91 -9.59
N CYS A 252 1.71 21.33 -10.11
CA CYS A 252 1.33 22.74 -10.18
C CYS A 252 1.13 23.36 -8.80
N GLU A 253 0.40 22.69 -7.89
CA GLU A 253 0.15 23.19 -6.52
C GLU A 253 1.43 23.28 -5.67
N ARG A 254 2.42 22.44 -5.96
CA ARG A 254 3.73 22.46 -5.28
C ARG A 254 4.80 23.29 -6.01
N GLY A 255 4.48 23.84 -7.18
CA GLY A 255 5.45 24.56 -8.02
C GLY A 255 6.63 23.69 -8.47
N LEU A 256 6.43 22.39 -8.61
CA LEU A 256 7.48 21.44 -8.97
C LEU A 256 7.55 21.25 -10.49
N PRO A 257 8.75 21.04 -11.06
CA PRO A 257 8.90 20.63 -12.45
C PRO A 257 8.12 19.34 -12.74
N PHE A 258 7.54 19.21 -13.94
CA PHE A 258 6.73 18.06 -14.33
C PHE A 258 7.26 17.44 -15.63
N TYR A 259 7.61 16.17 -15.55
CA TYR A 259 8.08 15.36 -16.67
C TYR A 259 7.25 14.08 -16.73
N PHE A 260 7.02 13.57 -17.94
CA PHE A 260 6.30 12.32 -18.10
C PHE A 260 6.78 11.58 -19.33
N ASP A 261 6.63 10.26 -19.29
CA ASP A 261 6.72 9.36 -20.44
C ASP A 261 5.48 8.47 -20.48
N THR A 262 5.18 7.95 -21.67
CA THR A 262 4.12 6.96 -21.88
C THR A 262 4.76 5.61 -22.14
N GLY A 263 4.33 4.62 -21.37
CA GLY A 263 4.76 3.24 -21.50
C GLY A 263 4.15 2.56 -22.72
N SER A 264 4.95 1.71 -23.34
CA SER A 264 4.58 0.90 -24.49
C SER A 264 5.54 -0.29 -24.56
N THR A 265 5.28 -1.24 -25.45
CA THR A 265 6.22 -2.34 -25.73
C THR A 265 7.54 -1.84 -26.33
N SER A 266 7.54 -0.65 -26.94
CA SER A 266 8.72 0.03 -27.47
C SER A 266 9.40 0.97 -26.48
N PHE A 267 8.86 1.12 -25.27
CA PHE A 267 9.50 1.92 -24.21
C PHE A 267 10.91 1.41 -23.95
N ARG A 268 11.84 2.35 -23.79
CA ARG A 268 13.22 2.08 -23.41
C ARG A 268 13.58 3.00 -22.25
N LEU A 269 13.99 2.41 -21.14
CA LEU A 269 14.45 3.14 -19.96
C LEU A 269 15.61 4.06 -20.30
N SER A 270 16.46 3.68 -21.24
CA SER A 270 17.54 4.53 -21.75
C SER A 270 17.03 5.85 -22.37
N THR A 271 15.80 5.93 -22.86
CA THR A 271 15.23 7.19 -23.35
C THR A 271 14.77 8.08 -22.19
N ALA A 272 14.14 7.49 -21.17
CA ALA A 272 13.73 8.21 -19.97
C ALA A 272 14.96 8.70 -19.16
N ILE A 273 16.03 7.91 -19.11
CA ILE A 273 17.30 8.27 -18.48
C ILE A 273 18.08 9.28 -19.35
N GLY A 274 18.18 9.03 -20.65
CA GLY A 274 18.99 9.83 -21.56
C GLY A 274 20.00 8.99 -22.33
N LYS A 275 20.47 9.55 -23.44
CA LYS A 275 21.35 8.87 -24.39
C LYS A 275 22.30 9.86 -25.04
N PHE A 276 23.40 9.34 -25.57
CA PHE A 276 24.26 10.13 -26.45
C PHE A 276 23.52 10.51 -27.74
N VAL A 277 23.56 11.79 -28.08
CA VAL A 277 23.05 12.33 -29.33
C VAL A 277 24.21 12.89 -30.16
N PRO A 278 24.12 12.82 -31.49
CA PRO A 278 25.08 13.51 -32.36
C PRO A 278 25.04 15.02 -32.10
N SER A 279 26.20 15.63 -31.91
CA SER A 279 26.38 17.07 -31.77
C SER A 279 27.63 17.54 -32.51
N PRO A 280 27.70 18.81 -32.95
CA PRO A 280 28.91 19.35 -33.55
C PRO A 280 30.12 19.17 -32.62
N GLY A 281 31.16 18.48 -33.09
CA GLY A 281 32.30 18.08 -32.27
C GLY A 281 32.15 16.64 -31.77
N ASN A 282 31.96 16.46 -30.46
CA ASN A 282 31.83 15.14 -29.83
C ASN A 282 30.37 14.83 -29.50
N PRO A 283 29.96 13.55 -29.49
CA PRO A 283 28.64 13.15 -28.99
C PRO A 283 28.41 13.65 -27.56
N THR A 284 27.23 14.21 -27.31
CA THR A 284 26.85 14.73 -25.99
C THR A 284 25.75 13.86 -25.41
N PHE A 285 25.84 13.53 -24.12
CA PHE A 285 24.76 12.85 -23.42
C PHE A 285 23.60 13.82 -23.19
N SER A 286 22.46 13.57 -23.83
CA SER A 286 21.24 14.32 -23.61
C SER A 286 20.44 13.66 -22.48
N PRO A 287 20.16 14.37 -21.36
CA PRO A 287 19.33 13.83 -20.30
C PRO A 287 17.91 13.56 -20.79
N GLY A 288 17.32 12.48 -20.31
CA GLY A 288 15.89 12.19 -20.51
C GLY A 288 15.02 12.79 -19.40
N SER A 289 13.71 12.63 -19.57
CA SER A 289 12.64 13.03 -18.63
C SER A 289 12.88 12.63 -17.17
N LEU A 290 13.27 11.38 -16.90
CA LEU A 290 13.55 10.86 -15.56
C LEU A 290 14.76 11.56 -14.94
N THR A 291 15.84 11.71 -15.72
CA THR A 291 17.06 12.37 -15.27
C THR A 291 16.82 13.87 -15.01
N LEU A 292 16.07 14.54 -15.88
CA LEU A 292 15.69 15.94 -15.69
C LEU A 292 14.85 16.13 -14.42
N ALA A 293 13.85 15.27 -14.20
CA ALA A 293 13.05 15.29 -12.98
C ALA A 293 13.91 15.05 -11.73
N ALA A 294 14.80 14.06 -11.78
CA ALA A 294 15.70 13.71 -10.67
C ALA A 294 16.64 14.88 -10.32
N ILE A 295 17.21 15.56 -11.31
CA ILE A 295 18.14 16.67 -11.11
C ILE A 295 17.43 17.94 -10.63
N HIS A 296 16.32 18.32 -11.28
CA HIS A 296 15.58 19.55 -10.95
C HIS A 296 14.67 19.43 -9.73
N GLY A 297 14.46 18.22 -9.19
CA GLY A 297 13.53 18.00 -8.08
C GLY A 297 12.08 18.16 -8.50
N GLY A 298 11.71 17.45 -9.56
CA GLY A 298 10.36 17.46 -10.12
C GLY A 298 9.59 16.16 -9.92
N VAL A 299 8.37 16.16 -10.45
CA VAL A 299 7.51 14.99 -10.56
C VAL A 299 7.79 14.32 -11.90
N TYR A 300 8.20 13.06 -11.87
CA TYR A 300 8.26 12.18 -13.02
C TYR A 300 7.04 11.25 -13.01
N VAL A 301 6.28 11.25 -14.10
CA VAL A 301 5.12 10.36 -14.29
C VAL A 301 5.40 9.35 -15.40
N LEU A 302 5.34 8.06 -15.09
CA LEU A 302 5.31 6.98 -16.08
C LEU A 302 3.87 6.56 -16.31
N GLU A 303 3.25 7.08 -17.36
CA GLU A 303 1.89 6.73 -17.77
C GLU A 303 1.88 5.40 -18.51
N GLU A 304 0.75 4.68 -18.46
CA GLU A 304 0.57 3.39 -19.13
C GLU A 304 1.74 2.43 -18.84
N MET A 305 2.04 2.18 -17.57
CA MET A 305 3.16 1.30 -17.21
C MET A 305 3.00 -0.19 -17.62
N PRO A 306 1.81 -0.82 -17.63
CA PRO A 306 1.68 -2.26 -17.89
C PRO A 306 2.26 -2.79 -19.22
N PRO A 307 2.18 -2.10 -20.37
CA PRO A 307 2.75 -2.58 -21.63
C PRO A 307 4.28 -2.58 -21.69
N ILE A 308 4.97 -1.98 -20.72
CA ILE A 308 6.43 -1.88 -20.70
C ILE A 308 7.05 -3.28 -20.47
N PRO A 309 8.11 -3.65 -21.21
CA PRO A 309 8.86 -4.87 -20.96
C PRO A 309 9.42 -4.96 -19.53
N GLN A 310 9.37 -6.15 -18.92
CA GLN A 310 9.78 -6.35 -17.51
C GLN A 310 11.27 -6.09 -17.25
N ASP A 311 12.13 -6.34 -18.22
CA ASP A 311 13.56 -6.03 -18.17
C ASP A 311 13.82 -4.53 -18.08
N GLU A 312 13.07 -3.71 -18.83
CA GLU A 312 13.12 -2.25 -18.73
C GLU A 312 12.67 -1.76 -17.34
N LEU A 313 11.60 -2.35 -16.79
CA LEU A 313 11.12 -2.00 -15.45
C LEU A 313 12.10 -2.43 -14.35
N THR A 314 12.77 -3.57 -14.52
CA THR A 314 13.79 -4.07 -13.57
C THR A 314 14.97 -3.11 -13.47
N GLY A 315 15.32 -2.41 -14.56
CA GLY A 315 16.35 -1.38 -14.58
C GLY A 315 16.06 -0.19 -13.65
N LEU A 316 14.80 0.04 -13.27
CA LEU A 316 14.42 1.10 -12.33
C LEU A 316 14.65 0.71 -10.85
N ASN A 317 14.89 -0.56 -10.52
CA ASN A 317 14.87 -1.04 -9.14
C ASN A 317 15.85 -0.30 -8.22
N ILE A 318 17.10 -0.08 -8.67
CA ILE A 318 18.11 0.65 -7.89
C ILE A 318 17.63 2.08 -7.65
N PHE A 319 17.20 2.76 -8.72
CA PHE A 319 16.77 4.16 -8.64
C PHE A 319 15.55 4.34 -7.73
N LEU A 320 14.55 3.45 -7.82
CA LEU A 320 13.35 3.51 -6.97
C LEU A 320 13.67 3.22 -5.49
N GLU A 321 14.74 2.48 -5.21
CA GLU A 321 15.12 2.08 -3.85
C GLU A 321 16.07 3.09 -3.18
N THR A 322 17.02 3.65 -3.94
CA THR A 322 18.09 4.50 -3.38
C THR A 322 18.04 5.95 -3.85
N GLY A 323 17.29 6.25 -4.91
CA GLY A 323 17.34 7.54 -5.60
C GLY A 323 18.64 7.76 -6.38
N GLU A 324 19.48 6.73 -6.55
CA GLU A 324 20.76 6.80 -7.25
C GLU A 324 20.60 6.39 -8.71
N LEU A 325 21.06 7.26 -9.61
CA LEU A 325 21.05 7.03 -11.04
C LEU A 325 22.49 7.05 -11.58
N PRO A 326 23.15 5.89 -11.69
CA PRO A 326 24.48 5.81 -12.29
C PRO A 326 24.41 6.04 -13.80
N LEU A 327 25.25 6.95 -14.30
CA LEU A 327 25.29 7.38 -15.70
C LEU A 327 26.73 7.39 -16.22
N ILE A 328 26.89 7.08 -17.51
CA ILE A 328 28.13 7.29 -18.26
C ILE A 328 27.85 8.40 -19.27
N THR A 329 28.50 9.55 -19.09
CA THR A 329 28.28 10.75 -19.90
C THR A 329 29.60 11.23 -20.51
N GLN A 330 29.59 12.36 -21.22
CA GLN A 330 30.83 12.98 -21.72
C GLN A 330 31.82 13.38 -20.61
N PHE A 331 31.37 13.42 -19.34
CA PHE A 331 32.21 13.70 -18.18
C PHE A 331 32.74 12.43 -17.48
N GLY A 332 32.46 11.25 -18.03
CA GLY A 332 32.78 9.95 -17.44
C GLY A 332 31.62 9.35 -16.66
N HIS A 333 31.94 8.42 -15.75
CA HIS A 333 30.96 7.78 -14.89
C HIS A 333 30.64 8.68 -13.68
N GLU A 334 29.37 9.03 -13.51
CA GLU A 334 28.87 9.80 -12.38
C GLU A 334 27.59 9.15 -11.83
N VAL A 335 27.29 9.36 -10.55
CA VAL A 335 26.02 8.92 -9.95
C VAL A 335 25.20 10.15 -9.63
N VAL A 336 24.09 10.33 -10.35
CA VAL A 336 23.12 11.38 -10.07
C VAL A 336 22.29 10.94 -8.87
N ILE A 337 22.26 11.78 -7.84
CA ILE A 337 21.40 11.58 -6.67
C ILE A 337 20.14 12.39 -6.89
N ALA A 338 18.98 11.74 -6.84
CA ALA A 338 17.69 12.40 -6.97
C ALA A 338 17.56 13.51 -5.92
N ASN A 339 17.14 14.68 -6.38
CA ASN A 339 16.88 15.84 -5.54
C ASN A 339 15.82 15.49 -4.47
N PRO A 340 15.91 16.04 -3.24
CA PRO A 340 14.92 15.78 -2.18
C PRO A 340 13.45 16.05 -2.56
N ASN A 341 13.21 16.91 -3.55
CA ASN A 341 11.87 17.23 -4.08
C ASN A 341 11.43 16.31 -5.23
N PHE A 342 12.28 15.40 -5.70
CA PHE A 342 11.94 14.43 -6.74
C PHE A 342 10.79 13.52 -6.31
N ARG A 343 9.81 13.30 -7.19
CA ARG A 343 8.68 12.39 -6.97
C ARG A 343 8.51 11.47 -8.17
N PHE A 344 8.36 10.18 -7.93
CA PHE A 344 8.05 9.20 -8.96
C PHE A 344 6.60 8.75 -8.84
N VAL A 345 5.85 8.88 -9.93
CA VAL A 345 4.46 8.41 -10.05
C VAL A 345 4.36 7.45 -11.22
N ALA A 346 3.84 6.25 -10.99
CA ALA A 346 3.42 5.35 -12.05
C ALA A 346 1.89 5.41 -12.18
N ALA A 347 1.37 5.39 -13.40
CA ALA A 347 -0.06 5.39 -13.64
C ALA A 347 -0.44 4.30 -14.65
N GLY A 348 -1.60 3.69 -14.43
CA GLY A 348 -2.09 2.65 -15.34
C GLY A 348 -3.39 2.02 -14.87
N ASN A 349 -3.86 1.08 -15.68
CA ASN A 349 -4.94 0.18 -15.32
C ASN A 349 -4.34 -1.20 -15.08
N PHE A 350 -4.02 -1.52 -13.82
CA PHE A 350 -3.23 -2.71 -13.48
C PHE A 350 -4.11 -3.95 -13.25
N HIS A 351 -5.42 -3.78 -13.10
CA HIS A 351 -6.35 -4.86 -12.74
C HIS A 351 -7.52 -4.98 -13.73
N SER A 352 -7.30 -4.62 -15.00
CA SER A 352 -8.31 -4.82 -16.04
C SER A 352 -8.08 -6.12 -16.79
N ASN A 353 -9.15 -6.62 -17.42
CA ASN A 353 -9.06 -7.72 -18.38
C ASN A 353 -8.19 -7.38 -19.61
N TYR A 354 -7.71 -6.13 -19.75
CA TYR A 354 -6.84 -5.64 -20.82
C TYR A 354 -5.43 -5.31 -20.35
N THR A 355 -5.10 -5.59 -19.08
CA THR A 355 -3.74 -5.42 -18.61
C THR A 355 -2.83 -6.31 -19.44
N THR A 356 -1.94 -5.71 -20.22
CA THR A 356 -1.10 -6.42 -21.18
C THR A 356 -0.06 -7.30 -20.50
N ASN A 357 0.58 -6.79 -19.44
CA ASN A 357 1.50 -7.55 -18.62
C ASN A 357 1.19 -7.31 -17.14
N GLU A 358 1.14 -8.39 -16.37
CA GLU A 358 1.19 -8.30 -14.91
C GLU A 358 2.58 -7.84 -14.47
N LEU A 359 2.61 -7.03 -13.41
CA LEU A 359 3.85 -6.53 -12.84
C LEU A 359 4.38 -7.49 -11.78
N ASN A 360 5.69 -7.66 -11.72
CA ASN A 360 6.31 -8.46 -10.67
C ASN A 360 6.04 -7.86 -9.27
N ASP A 361 5.65 -8.70 -8.31
CA ASP A 361 5.43 -8.35 -6.91
C ASP A 361 6.61 -7.59 -6.28
N ALA A 362 7.84 -7.97 -6.62
CA ALA A 362 9.04 -7.28 -6.13
C ALA A 362 9.09 -5.81 -6.57
N LEU A 363 8.65 -5.50 -7.79
CA LEU A 363 8.53 -4.12 -8.27
C LEU A 363 7.40 -3.42 -7.53
N LEU A 364 6.23 -4.05 -7.42
CA LEU A 364 5.05 -3.48 -6.76
C LEU A 364 5.30 -3.13 -5.29
N GLN A 365 6.10 -3.92 -4.57
CA GLN A 365 6.48 -3.66 -3.17
C GLN A 365 7.25 -2.35 -2.95
N ARG A 366 7.82 -1.75 -4.02
CA ARG A 366 8.52 -0.46 -3.98
C ARG A 366 7.56 0.73 -4.04
N PHE A 367 6.29 0.52 -4.36
CA PHE A 367 5.30 1.58 -4.50
C PHE A 367 4.28 1.59 -3.36
N SER A 368 3.81 2.78 -3.02
CA SER A 368 2.51 2.97 -2.39
C SER A 368 1.43 2.93 -3.48
N GLN A 369 0.35 2.17 -3.29
CA GLN A 369 -0.71 2.07 -4.29
C GLN A 369 -1.95 2.88 -3.90
N LEU A 370 -2.47 3.66 -4.83
CA LEU A 370 -3.75 4.35 -4.73
C LEU A 370 -4.67 3.92 -5.86
N LYS A 371 -5.90 3.55 -5.49
CA LYS A 371 -6.95 3.24 -6.44
C LYS A 371 -7.71 4.53 -6.76
N ILE A 372 -7.87 4.83 -8.04
CA ILE A 372 -8.62 5.98 -8.53
C ILE A 372 -9.89 5.46 -9.23
N GLY A 373 -11.05 5.81 -8.68
CA GLY A 373 -12.36 5.45 -9.21
C GLY A 373 -12.85 6.43 -10.27
N TYR A 374 -14.06 6.17 -10.80
CA TYR A 374 -14.82 7.22 -11.48
C TYR A 374 -15.50 8.09 -10.42
N PRO A 375 -15.64 9.41 -10.66
CA PRO A 375 -16.32 10.31 -9.74
C PRO A 375 -17.76 9.88 -9.53
N SER A 376 -18.28 10.25 -8.35
CA SER A 376 -19.71 10.28 -8.10
C SER A 376 -20.42 11.18 -9.11
N ARG A 377 -21.73 10.98 -9.26
CA ARG A 377 -22.62 11.82 -10.06
C ARG A 377 -22.37 13.31 -9.86
N ASP A 378 -22.45 13.78 -8.61
CA ASP A 378 -22.30 15.20 -8.27
C ASP A 378 -20.91 15.73 -8.64
N ASN A 379 -19.85 14.97 -8.32
CA ASN A 379 -18.48 15.35 -8.71
C ASN A 379 -18.29 15.35 -10.23
N MET A 380 -19.01 14.52 -10.97
CA MET A 380 -18.94 14.52 -12.43
C MET A 380 -19.57 15.78 -13.02
N ILE A 381 -20.71 16.23 -12.49
CA ILE A 381 -21.34 17.50 -12.85
C ILE A 381 -20.36 18.65 -12.58
N ASP A 382 -19.78 18.71 -11.38
CA ASP A 382 -18.79 19.72 -11.00
C ASP A 382 -17.58 19.71 -11.96
N ILE A 383 -17.06 18.51 -12.28
CA ILE A 383 -15.96 18.35 -13.24
C ILE A 383 -16.37 18.89 -14.62
N LEU A 384 -17.57 18.56 -15.12
CA LEU A 384 -18.02 19.02 -16.43
C LEU A 384 -18.14 20.54 -16.48
N GLN A 385 -18.78 21.15 -15.48
CA GLN A 385 -18.94 22.61 -15.42
C GLN A 385 -17.60 23.34 -15.24
N ALA A 386 -16.69 22.79 -14.45
CA ALA A 386 -15.37 23.37 -14.29
C ALA A 386 -14.51 23.21 -15.57
N ARG A 387 -14.66 22.10 -16.32
CA ARG A 387 -13.95 21.86 -17.59
C ARG A 387 -14.57 22.59 -18.79
N ALA A 388 -15.83 22.95 -18.71
CA ALA A 388 -16.58 23.73 -19.70
C ALA A 388 -17.31 24.90 -19.01
N PRO A 389 -16.57 25.97 -18.61
CA PRO A 389 -17.16 27.10 -17.90
C PRO A 389 -18.31 27.72 -18.70
N GLY A 390 -19.47 27.85 -18.07
CA GLY A 390 -20.70 28.34 -18.70
C GLY A 390 -21.71 27.24 -19.05
N LEU A 391 -21.38 25.97 -18.84
CA LEU A 391 -22.34 24.86 -18.97
C LEU A 391 -23.39 24.93 -17.87
N ASP A 392 -24.66 25.00 -18.27
CA ASP A 392 -25.78 24.95 -17.35
C ASP A 392 -25.86 23.59 -16.64
N TYR A 393 -26.47 23.60 -15.46
CA TYR A 393 -26.58 22.42 -14.63
C TYR A 393 -27.41 21.32 -15.32
N GLU A 394 -28.50 21.68 -16.01
CA GLU A 394 -29.39 20.70 -16.65
C GLU A 394 -28.65 19.90 -17.73
N THR A 395 -27.83 20.57 -18.55
CA THR A 395 -27.02 19.92 -19.57
C THR A 395 -25.90 19.07 -18.95
N ALA A 396 -25.23 19.57 -17.91
CA ALA A 396 -24.20 18.81 -17.20
C ALA A 396 -24.76 17.54 -16.54
N GLU A 397 -25.94 17.66 -15.94
CA GLU A 397 -26.70 16.57 -15.32
C GLU A 397 -27.11 15.52 -16.37
N LEU A 398 -27.66 15.96 -17.50
CA LEU A 398 -28.04 15.08 -18.62
C LEU A 398 -26.84 14.25 -19.13
N ILE A 399 -25.69 14.89 -19.36
CA ILE A 399 -24.47 14.20 -19.79
C ILE A 399 -24.01 13.20 -18.73
N THR A 400 -24.09 13.59 -17.47
CA THR A 400 -23.66 12.76 -16.34
C THR A 400 -24.52 11.51 -16.22
N ASP A 401 -25.85 11.66 -16.23
CA ASP A 401 -26.80 10.56 -16.08
C ASP A 401 -26.70 9.57 -17.25
N ALA A 402 -26.55 10.07 -18.48
CA ALA A 402 -26.30 9.24 -19.64
C ALA A 402 -25.01 8.41 -19.49
N VAL A 403 -23.91 9.04 -19.06
CA VAL A 403 -22.62 8.35 -18.84
C VAL A 403 -22.71 7.32 -17.72
N GLU A 404 -23.41 7.61 -16.62
CA GLU A 404 -23.61 6.67 -15.52
C GLU A 404 -24.43 5.45 -15.95
N GLU A 405 -25.49 5.64 -16.73
CA GLU A 405 -26.32 4.55 -17.26
C GLU A 405 -25.56 3.70 -18.30
N MET A 406 -24.67 4.31 -19.09
CA MET A 406 -23.83 3.62 -20.08
C MET A 406 -22.74 2.73 -19.46
N ARG A 407 -22.15 3.12 -18.33
CA ARG A 407 -20.99 2.42 -17.74
C ARG A 407 -21.27 0.94 -17.42
N PRO A 408 -22.38 0.55 -16.74
CA PRO A 408 -22.69 -0.86 -16.52
C PRO A 408 -22.87 -1.65 -17.80
N GLU A 409 -23.47 -1.07 -18.84
CA GLU A 409 -23.59 -1.74 -20.15
C GLU A 409 -22.23 -1.94 -20.80
N ALA A 410 -21.37 -0.90 -20.84
CA ALA A 410 -20.01 -1.00 -21.35
C ALA A 410 -19.21 -2.10 -20.64
N ARG A 411 -19.28 -2.18 -19.31
CA ARG A 411 -18.60 -3.20 -18.49
C ARG A 411 -19.01 -4.64 -18.84
N LYS A 412 -20.26 -4.90 -19.27
CA LYS A 412 -20.70 -6.24 -19.70
C LYS A 412 -19.94 -6.74 -20.93
N PHE A 413 -19.43 -5.81 -21.74
CA PHE A 413 -18.57 -6.08 -22.89
C PHE A 413 -17.10 -5.84 -22.57
N SER A 414 -16.77 -5.89 -21.28
CA SER A 414 -15.49 -5.52 -20.70
C SER A 414 -15.06 -4.07 -21.02
N ARG A 415 -15.85 -3.15 -21.56
CA ARG A 415 -15.33 -1.83 -21.96
C ARG A 415 -15.28 -0.80 -20.81
N ASP A 416 -14.15 -0.08 -20.76
CA ASP A 416 -13.88 1.22 -20.14
C ASP A 416 -14.69 2.41 -20.70
N LEU A 417 -15.61 3.05 -19.94
CA LEU A 417 -16.20 4.34 -20.33
C LEU A 417 -15.79 5.48 -19.39
N GLY A 418 -14.76 6.22 -19.80
CA GLY A 418 -14.17 7.33 -19.05
C GLY A 418 -14.82 8.69 -19.31
N LEU A 419 -14.35 9.72 -18.58
CA LEU A 419 -14.94 11.07 -18.63
C LEU A 419 -14.47 11.93 -19.80
N LYS A 420 -13.40 11.53 -20.49
CA LYS A 420 -12.77 12.37 -21.52
C LYS A 420 -13.76 12.77 -22.62
N GLY A 421 -14.58 11.81 -23.07
CA GLY A 421 -15.64 12.06 -24.04
C GLY A 421 -16.73 13.01 -23.55
N ALA A 422 -17.15 12.84 -22.29
CA ALA A 422 -18.15 13.72 -21.67
C ALA A 422 -17.64 15.17 -21.55
N VAL A 423 -16.37 15.33 -21.14
CA VAL A 423 -15.72 16.65 -21.08
C VAL A 423 -15.60 17.28 -22.47
N GLU A 424 -15.22 16.51 -23.49
CA GLU A 424 -15.12 17.03 -24.86
C GLU A 424 -16.49 17.43 -25.43
N LEU A 425 -17.53 16.63 -25.16
CA LEU A 425 -18.91 16.96 -25.50
C LEU A 425 -19.35 18.28 -24.85
N ALA A 426 -19.16 18.41 -23.53
CA ALA A 426 -19.47 19.63 -22.78
C ALA A 426 -18.75 20.87 -23.33
N GLN A 427 -17.45 20.74 -23.64
CA GLN A 427 -16.67 21.82 -24.21
C GLN A 427 -17.17 22.24 -25.60
N ARG A 428 -17.56 21.29 -26.45
CA ARG A 428 -18.12 21.59 -27.78
C ARG A 428 -19.44 22.35 -27.70
N ILE A 429 -20.30 22.03 -26.73
CA ILE A 429 -21.55 22.76 -26.48
C ILE A 429 -21.24 24.24 -26.19
N ILE A 430 -20.32 24.49 -25.27
CA ILE A 430 -19.93 25.87 -24.89
C ILE A 430 -19.21 26.62 -26.01
N MET A 431 -18.52 25.91 -26.90
CA MET A 431 -17.92 26.49 -28.10
C MET A 431 -18.95 26.80 -29.20
N GLY A 432 -20.25 26.55 -28.98
CA GLY A 432 -21.32 26.89 -29.92
C GLY A 432 -21.41 25.93 -31.11
N THR A 433 -21.09 24.65 -30.92
CA THR A 433 -21.23 23.63 -31.97
C THR A 433 -22.66 23.58 -32.52
N THR A 434 -22.79 23.39 -33.83
CA THR A 434 -24.08 23.16 -34.51
C THR A 434 -24.43 21.68 -34.64
N ILE A 435 -23.52 20.77 -34.21
CA ILE A 435 -23.73 19.33 -34.25
C ILE A 435 -24.82 18.96 -33.22
N PRO A 436 -25.86 18.20 -33.61
CA PRO A 436 -26.90 17.76 -32.69
C PRO A 436 -26.35 16.99 -31.49
N MET A 437 -26.98 17.13 -30.32
CA MET A 437 -26.49 16.51 -29.07
C MET A 437 -26.34 14.99 -29.19
N ARG A 438 -27.28 14.33 -29.88
CA ARG A 438 -27.22 12.89 -30.20
C ARG A 438 -25.94 12.49 -30.94
N GLU A 439 -25.53 13.26 -31.94
CA GLU A 439 -24.32 13.01 -32.72
C GLU A 439 -23.06 13.30 -31.88
N LEU A 440 -23.10 14.32 -31.01
CA LEU A 440 -22.00 14.56 -30.07
C LEU A 440 -21.80 13.39 -29.10
N PHE A 441 -22.87 12.79 -28.60
CA PHE A 441 -22.80 11.58 -27.78
C PHE A 441 -22.21 10.41 -28.58
N GLU A 442 -22.71 10.19 -29.79
CA GLU A 442 -22.23 9.14 -30.69
C GLU A 442 -20.71 9.27 -30.94
N ASP A 443 -20.25 10.48 -31.28
CA ASP A 443 -18.86 10.74 -31.67
C ASP A 443 -17.88 10.73 -30.49
N ASN A 444 -18.26 11.32 -29.34
CA ASN A 444 -17.31 11.60 -28.25
C ASN A 444 -17.39 10.56 -27.11
N ILE A 445 -18.56 9.99 -26.84
CA ILE A 445 -18.76 9.09 -25.69
C ILE A 445 -18.93 7.65 -26.16
N VAL A 446 -19.87 7.41 -27.08
CA VAL A 446 -20.11 6.07 -27.61
C VAL A 446 -18.92 5.65 -28.46
N ASN A 447 -18.37 6.53 -29.29
CA ASN A 447 -17.28 6.30 -30.23
C ASN A 447 -17.40 4.95 -30.98
N PRO A 448 -17.96 4.96 -32.20
CA PRO A 448 -17.99 3.85 -33.15
C PRO A 448 -16.84 2.83 -33.04
N LEU A 449 -15.59 3.30 -33.09
CA LEU A 449 -14.40 2.44 -33.19
C LEU A 449 -14.08 1.66 -31.91
N THR A 450 -14.50 2.15 -30.74
CA THR A 450 -14.27 1.47 -29.46
C THR A 450 -15.38 0.48 -29.11
N THR A 451 -16.47 0.51 -29.86
CA THR A 451 -17.80 0.06 -29.39
C THR A 451 -18.50 -0.85 -30.40
N TYR A 452 -17.99 -0.95 -31.63
CA TYR A 452 -18.43 -1.93 -32.60
C TYR A 452 -17.82 -3.32 -32.36
N GLU A 453 -18.68 -4.24 -31.95
CA GLU A 453 -18.43 -5.67 -31.97
C GLU A 453 -18.52 -6.18 -33.41
N ASN A 454 -17.38 -6.22 -34.11
CA ASN A 454 -17.19 -6.67 -35.49
C ASN A 454 -17.59 -5.65 -36.58
N ASN A 455 -16.60 -5.30 -37.42
CA ASN A 455 -16.66 -4.41 -38.60
C ASN A 455 -17.33 -3.04 -38.43
N ILE A 456 -16.49 -2.01 -38.56
CA ILE A 456 -16.80 -0.58 -38.42
C ILE A 456 -17.95 -0.10 -39.34
N GLU A 457 -18.24 -0.84 -40.42
CA GLU A 457 -19.14 -0.40 -41.49
C GLU A 457 -20.64 -0.51 -41.18
N ARG A 458 -21.06 -1.34 -40.22
CA ARG A 458 -22.50 -1.69 -40.09
C ARG A 458 -23.28 -0.95 -39.01
N ARG A 459 -22.62 -0.25 -38.08
CA ARG A 459 -23.26 0.44 -36.93
C ARG A 459 -24.32 -0.43 -36.19
N ASP A 460 -24.11 -1.75 -36.11
CA ASP A 460 -25.10 -2.73 -35.63
C ASP A 460 -24.58 -3.60 -34.47
N GLY A 461 -23.43 -3.25 -33.89
CA GLY A 461 -22.86 -3.95 -32.72
C GLY A 461 -23.79 -3.86 -31.50
N LYS A 462 -23.91 -4.95 -30.73
CA LYS A 462 -24.85 -5.02 -29.59
C LYS A 462 -24.58 -3.95 -28.53
N LEU A 463 -23.31 -3.70 -28.18
CA LEU A 463 -22.96 -2.62 -27.28
C LEU A 463 -23.32 -1.26 -27.87
N TYR A 464 -22.98 -0.99 -29.13
CA TYR A 464 -23.32 0.28 -29.77
C TYR A 464 -24.82 0.57 -29.72
N THR A 465 -25.66 -0.39 -30.12
CA THR A 465 -27.12 -0.23 -30.08
C THR A 465 -27.60 0.09 -28.67
N LYS A 466 -27.12 -0.65 -27.66
CA LYS A 466 -27.46 -0.38 -26.26
C LYS A 466 -27.04 1.00 -25.78
N LEU A 467 -25.84 1.45 -26.11
CA LEU A 467 -25.37 2.77 -25.72
C LEU A 467 -26.17 3.87 -26.44
N MET A 468 -26.50 3.68 -27.73
CA MET A 468 -27.33 4.63 -28.47
C MET A 468 -28.79 4.64 -27.99
N ASP A 469 -29.34 3.52 -27.56
CA ASP A 469 -30.67 3.47 -26.93
C ASP A 469 -30.69 4.31 -25.65
N ILE A 470 -29.61 4.27 -24.86
CA ILE A 470 -29.43 5.16 -23.70
C ILE A 470 -29.34 6.61 -24.18
N VAL A 471 -28.52 6.94 -25.19
CA VAL A 471 -28.45 8.31 -25.74
C VAL A 471 -29.85 8.83 -26.09
N ASN A 472 -30.63 8.09 -26.88
CA ASN A 472 -31.96 8.50 -27.35
C ASN A 472 -32.98 8.69 -26.22
N LYS A 473 -32.73 8.17 -25.00
CA LYS A 473 -33.57 8.42 -23.82
C LYS A 473 -33.35 9.84 -23.26
N TYR A 474 -32.15 10.39 -23.44
CA TYR A 474 -31.75 11.69 -22.88
C TYR A 474 -31.87 12.84 -23.88
N VAL A 475 -31.76 12.60 -25.20
CA VAL A 475 -31.71 13.66 -26.24
C VAL A 475 -32.79 13.60 -27.29
#